data_AF-A0A535NY44-F1
#
_entry.id   AF-A0A535NY44-F1
#
_cell.length_a   1.000
_cell.length_b   1.000
_cell.length_c   1.000
_cell.angle_alpha   90.00
_cell.angle_beta   90.00
_cell.angle_gamma   90.00
#
_symmetry.space_group_name_H-M   'P 1'
#
loop_
_entity.id
_entity.type
_entity.pdbx_description
1 polymer ?
#
loop_
_entity_poly.entity_id
_entity_poly.type
_entity_poly.pdbx_seq_one_letter_code
_entity_poly.pdbx_strand_id
1 'polypeptide(L)'
;MLHLRLFKSQRKGLQVTKVGGAAVAEAVASVRPDCTAVGILATEANKKAAVELQDKLQKKVKGSVRRLIVTTGPNGRGAKDIGILPHHGPGYVPLNGTSGKGRVEWPGAGVKALYVHESSPLHGFTPTDAESMWLSGLPLVIFHRFKPSPLDEVAHVIIPGHAFTEKDGTVTNMEGRVQRILKGIDAAWVREDWRVFQEIANHLGANWDYESVEAITGDLVRALPPYRALNEGAPVLWSESR
;
A
#
# COMPACT_ATOMS: atom_id res chain seq x y z
N MET A 1 2.45 12.40 -12.49
CA MET A 1 2.13 13.62 -11.69
C MET A 1 3.35 14.20 -10.95
N LEU A 2 4.15 13.40 -10.23
CA LEU A 2 5.27 13.92 -9.41
C LEU A 2 6.34 14.68 -10.20
N HIS A 3 6.68 14.21 -11.41
CA HIS A 3 7.66 14.86 -12.29
C HIS A 3 7.30 16.33 -12.60
N LEU A 4 6.02 16.60 -12.88
CA LEU A 4 5.54 17.95 -13.18
C LEU A 4 5.57 18.85 -11.94
N ARG A 5 5.23 18.32 -10.75
CA ARG A 5 5.30 19.07 -9.49
C ARG A 5 6.74 19.46 -9.17
N LEU A 6 7.68 18.52 -9.27
CA LEU A 6 9.11 18.78 -9.05
C LEU A 6 9.67 19.79 -10.05
N PHE A 7 9.30 19.68 -11.33
CA PHE A 7 9.68 20.65 -12.35
C PHE A 7 9.16 22.07 -12.05
N LYS A 8 7.89 22.19 -11.63
CA LYS A 8 7.32 23.48 -11.21
C LYS A 8 8.03 24.04 -9.97
N SER A 9 8.43 23.19 -9.02
CA SER A 9 9.19 23.60 -7.84
C SER A 9 10.60 24.11 -8.21
N GLN A 10 11.28 23.48 -9.18
CA GLN A 10 12.56 23.99 -9.69
C GLN A 10 12.43 25.41 -10.25
N ARG A 11 11.36 25.69 -11.01
CA ARG A 11 11.07 27.05 -11.50
C ARG A 11 10.79 28.06 -10.38
N LYS A 12 10.48 27.60 -9.17
CA LYS A 12 10.30 28.41 -7.96
C LYS A 12 11.56 28.47 -7.08
N GLY A 13 12.72 28.03 -7.60
CA GLY A 13 14.01 28.10 -6.91
C GLY A 13 14.33 26.92 -5.98
N LEU A 14 13.51 25.86 -5.95
CA LEU A 14 13.90 24.64 -5.20
C LEU A 14 14.96 23.87 -5.98
N GLN A 15 16.07 23.54 -5.31
CA GLN A 15 17.03 22.58 -5.83
C GLN A 15 16.40 21.17 -5.84
N VAL A 16 16.34 20.53 -7.00
CA VAL A 16 15.86 19.15 -7.15
C VAL A 16 16.95 18.34 -7.81
N THR A 17 17.46 17.34 -7.09
CA THR A 17 18.45 16.38 -7.57
C THR A 17 17.77 15.04 -7.78
N LYS A 18 17.90 14.47 -8.99
CA LYS A 18 17.49 13.08 -9.25
C LYS A 18 18.70 12.19 -9.13
N VAL A 19 18.58 11.13 -8.35
CA VAL A 19 19.72 10.26 -8.00
C VAL A 19 19.31 8.81 -8.26
N GLY A 20 20.19 8.03 -8.88
CA GLY A 20 20.01 6.58 -8.98
C GLY A 20 20.11 5.93 -7.59
N GLY A 21 19.40 4.81 -7.36
CA GLY A 21 19.33 4.18 -6.03
C GLY A 21 20.68 3.84 -5.38
N ALA A 22 21.75 3.68 -6.16
CA ALA A 22 23.10 3.39 -5.68
C ALA A 22 23.97 4.65 -5.41
N ALA A 23 23.52 5.85 -5.80
CA ALA A 23 24.34 7.07 -5.77
C ALA A 23 24.09 7.93 -4.51
N VAL A 24 23.93 7.30 -3.34
CA VAL A 24 23.70 8.00 -2.05
C VAL A 24 24.80 9.04 -1.75
N ALA A 25 26.06 8.72 -2.05
CA ALA A 25 27.18 9.64 -1.81
C ALA A 25 27.07 10.92 -2.65
N GLU A 26 26.69 10.79 -3.92
CA GLU A 26 26.46 11.92 -4.83
C GLU A 26 25.30 12.80 -4.32
N ALA A 27 24.21 12.17 -3.88
CA ALA A 27 23.07 12.88 -3.30
C ALA A 27 23.50 13.74 -2.10
N VAL A 28 24.26 13.16 -1.17
CA VAL A 28 24.76 13.87 0.02
C VAL A 28 25.65 15.03 -0.41
N ALA A 29 26.56 14.84 -1.36
CA ALA A 29 27.45 15.89 -1.85
C ALA A 29 26.67 17.08 -2.45
N SER A 30 25.58 16.81 -3.18
CA SER A 30 24.77 17.84 -3.85
C SER A 30 24.01 18.79 -2.91
N VAL A 31 23.79 18.40 -1.65
CA VAL A 31 23.05 19.19 -0.65
C VAL A 31 24.01 20.11 0.11
N ARG A 32 23.73 21.40 0.17
CA ARG A 32 24.56 22.36 0.91
C ARG A 32 24.31 22.29 2.43
N PRO A 33 25.33 22.45 3.30
CA PRO A 33 25.16 22.35 4.75
C PRO A 33 24.24 23.41 5.38
N ASP A 34 24.06 24.55 4.72
CA ASP A 34 23.21 25.68 5.14
C ASP A 34 21.72 25.48 4.81
N CYS A 35 21.34 24.38 4.17
CA CYS A 35 19.94 24.08 3.88
C CYS A 35 19.12 23.96 5.17
N THR A 36 18.01 24.69 5.24
CA THR A 36 17.08 24.69 6.39
C THR A 36 16.06 23.56 6.34
N ALA A 37 15.81 22.99 5.15
CA ALA A 37 14.93 21.85 4.95
C ALA A 37 15.39 21.00 3.75
N VAL A 38 15.34 19.68 3.90
CA VAL A 38 15.62 18.70 2.85
C VAL A 38 14.52 17.65 2.80
N GLY A 39 13.93 17.45 1.62
CA GLY A 39 12.91 16.43 1.38
C GLY A 39 13.45 15.31 0.50
N ILE A 40 13.33 14.06 0.96
CA ILE A 40 13.73 12.86 0.21
C ILE A 40 12.47 12.18 -0.29
N LEU A 41 12.32 12.05 -1.61
CA LEU A 41 11.23 11.30 -2.24
C LEU A 41 11.81 10.02 -2.84
N ALA A 42 11.32 8.86 -2.40
CA ALA A 42 11.81 7.57 -2.90
C ALA A 42 10.65 6.59 -3.09
N THR A 43 10.78 5.69 -4.06
CA THR A 43 9.87 4.54 -4.18
C THR A 43 10.23 3.48 -3.14
N GLU A 44 9.33 2.52 -2.92
CA GLU A 44 9.57 1.40 -2.01
C GLU A 44 10.83 0.60 -2.36
N ALA A 45 11.09 0.41 -3.65
CA ALA A 45 12.30 -0.26 -4.15
C ALA A 45 13.59 0.42 -3.68
N ASN A 46 13.54 1.73 -3.38
CA ASN A 46 14.69 2.51 -2.94
C ASN A 46 14.62 2.87 -1.44
N LYS A 47 13.72 2.24 -0.65
CA LYS A 47 13.52 2.55 0.77
C LYS A 47 14.84 2.51 1.56
N LYS A 48 15.66 1.47 1.38
CA LYS A 48 16.93 1.31 2.10
C LYS A 48 17.89 2.46 1.81
N ALA A 49 18.10 2.80 0.54
CA ALA A 49 18.95 3.92 0.13
C ALA A 49 18.41 5.27 0.65
N ALA A 50 17.08 5.45 0.69
CA ALA A 50 16.46 6.65 1.21
C ALA A 50 16.60 6.81 2.73
N VAL A 51 16.62 5.70 3.49
CA VAL A 51 16.95 5.69 4.92
C VAL A 51 18.39 6.12 5.13
N GLU A 52 19.32 5.48 4.44
CA GLU A 52 20.74 5.81 4.53
C GLU A 52 21.02 7.28 4.16
N LEU A 53 20.36 7.79 3.11
CA LEU A 53 20.47 9.18 2.69
C LEU A 53 19.95 10.15 3.76
N GLN A 54 18.81 9.82 4.39
CA GLN A 54 18.26 10.64 5.48
C GLN A 54 19.25 10.72 6.65
N ASP A 55 19.79 9.59 7.09
CA ASP A 55 20.73 9.54 8.22
C ASP A 55 22.01 10.36 7.96
N LYS A 56 22.54 10.29 6.74
CA LYS A 56 23.72 11.07 6.35
C LYS A 56 23.40 12.57 6.26
N LEU A 57 22.27 12.94 5.68
CA LEU A 57 21.88 14.35 5.56
C LEU A 57 21.54 14.96 6.91
N GLN A 58 20.91 14.20 7.82
CA GLN A 58 20.57 14.67 9.16
C GLN A 58 21.81 15.05 9.98
N LYS A 59 22.97 14.46 9.68
CA LYS A 59 24.27 14.83 10.25
C LYS A 59 24.93 16.01 9.54
N LYS A 60 24.61 16.24 8.26
CA LYS A 60 25.24 17.28 7.42
C LYS A 60 24.56 18.65 7.56
N VAL A 61 23.23 18.69 7.68
CA VAL A 61 22.46 19.94 7.73
C VAL A 61 21.95 20.21 9.14
N LYS A 62 21.91 21.49 9.54
CA LYS A 62 21.28 21.90 10.80
C LYS A 62 19.75 21.92 10.73
N GLY A 63 19.20 21.94 9.52
CA GLY A 63 17.77 21.98 9.24
C GLY A 63 17.05 20.64 9.39
N SER A 64 15.78 20.61 8.99
CA SER A 64 14.98 19.37 9.02
C SER A 64 15.23 18.50 7.79
N VAL A 65 15.46 17.20 7.98
CA VAL A 65 15.47 16.22 6.88
C VAL A 65 14.27 15.31 7.02
N ARG A 66 13.39 15.32 6.03
CA ARG A 66 12.20 14.46 5.99
C ARG A 66 12.20 13.59 4.76
N ARG A 67 11.60 12.41 4.89
CA ARG A 67 11.50 11.42 3.81
C ARG A 67 10.04 11.06 3.58
N LEU A 68 9.67 10.93 2.31
CA LEU A 68 8.40 10.35 1.88
C LEU A 68 8.69 9.14 0.99
N ILE A 69 8.24 7.96 1.44
CA ILE A 69 8.25 6.75 0.63
C ILE A 69 6.95 6.66 -0.16
N VAL A 70 7.06 6.79 -1.47
CA VAL A 70 5.97 6.62 -2.44
C VAL A 70 5.60 5.15 -2.51
N THR A 71 4.40 4.83 -2.02
CA THR A 71 3.81 3.49 -2.07
C THR A 71 3.25 3.19 -3.46
N THR A 72 3.21 1.92 -3.85
CA THR A 72 2.51 1.50 -5.06
C THR A 72 1.00 1.53 -4.86
N GLY A 73 0.26 1.81 -5.94
CA GLY A 73 -1.21 1.81 -5.94
C GLY A 73 -1.87 3.05 -5.30
N PRO A 74 -3.17 3.27 -5.56
CA PRO A 74 -3.90 4.47 -5.10
C PRO A 74 -4.15 4.48 -3.58
N ASN A 75 -4.24 3.30 -2.95
CA ASN A 75 -4.48 3.13 -1.52
C ASN A 75 -3.35 2.33 -0.82
N GLY A 76 -2.14 2.31 -1.41
CA GLY A 76 -1.02 1.52 -0.87
C GLY A 76 -0.57 1.96 0.53
N ARG A 77 -0.75 3.25 0.87
CA ARG A 77 -0.54 3.74 2.23
C ARG A 77 -1.64 3.21 3.18
N GLY A 78 -2.91 3.32 2.79
CA GLY A 78 -4.02 2.87 3.61
C GLY A 78 -3.98 1.37 3.89
N ALA A 79 -3.65 0.55 2.89
CA ALA A 79 -3.48 -0.89 3.08
C ALA A 79 -2.42 -1.21 4.16
N LYS A 80 -1.31 -0.48 4.20
CA LYS A 80 -0.26 -0.68 5.21
C LYS A 80 -0.67 -0.19 6.58
N ASP A 81 -1.34 0.95 6.63
CA ASP A 81 -1.87 1.52 7.87
C ASP A 81 -2.83 0.55 8.56
N ILE A 82 -3.62 -0.22 7.82
CA ILE A 82 -4.56 -1.21 8.37
C ILE A 82 -3.95 -2.62 8.51
N GLY A 83 -2.64 -2.77 8.32
CA GLY A 83 -1.95 -4.03 8.59
C GLY A 83 -1.96 -5.05 7.46
N ILE A 84 -2.18 -4.64 6.20
CA ILE A 84 -1.96 -5.51 5.03
C ILE A 84 -0.44 -5.60 4.76
N LEU A 85 0.26 -6.17 5.73
CA LEU A 85 1.71 -6.35 5.77
C LEU A 85 2.02 -7.70 6.42
N PRO A 86 3.00 -8.46 5.91
CA PRO A 86 3.33 -9.76 6.50
C PRO A 86 3.94 -9.65 7.90
N HIS A 87 4.44 -8.49 8.30
CA HIS A 87 5.26 -8.30 9.49
C HIS A 87 4.67 -7.31 10.51
N HIS A 88 3.60 -6.59 10.14
CA HIS A 88 2.93 -5.63 11.01
C HIS A 88 1.42 -5.77 10.90
N GLY A 89 0.73 -5.66 12.03
CA GLY A 89 -0.72 -5.48 12.09
C GLY A 89 -1.14 -4.02 11.88
N PRO A 90 -2.43 -3.73 12.10
CA PRO A 90 -2.96 -2.37 12.02
C PRO A 90 -2.17 -1.38 12.87
N GLY A 91 -1.93 -0.18 12.33
CA GLY A 91 -1.12 0.86 12.96
C GLY A 91 0.37 0.57 13.05
N TYR A 92 0.89 -0.29 12.17
CA TYR A 92 2.30 -0.70 12.15
C TYR A 92 2.75 -1.39 13.45
N VAL A 93 1.83 -2.04 14.16
CA VAL A 93 2.17 -2.83 15.36
C VAL A 93 2.93 -4.10 14.94
N PRO A 94 4.15 -4.35 15.43
CA PRO A 94 4.90 -5.55 15.07
C PRO A 94 4.18 -6.84 15.49
N LEU A 95 4.22 -7.86 14.62
CA LEU A 95 3.56 -9.16 14.89
C LEU A 95 4.42 -10.13 15.73
N ASN A 96 5.61 -9.73 16.16
CA ASN A 96 6.51 -10.43 17.09
C ASN A 96 6.37 -11.96 17.14
N GLY A 97 6.97 -12.66 16.18
CA GLY A 97 6.98 -14.13 16.13
C GLY A 97 5.83 -14.76 15.33
N THR A 98 4.84 -13.97 14.91
CA THR A 98 3.73 -14.42 14.05
C THR A 98 3.77 -13.80 12.64
N SER A 99 4.94 -13.30 12.23
CA SER A 99 5.10 -12.71 10.90
C SER A 99 4.87 -13.73 9.79
N GLY A 100 4.04 -13.36 8.82
CA GLY A 100 3.88 -14.05 7.56
C GLY A 100 5.05 -13.85 6.61
N LYS A 101 4.93 -14.46 5.43
CA LYS A 101 5.93 -14.42 4.37
C LYS A 101 5.61 -13.35 3.33
N GLY A 102 6.64 -12.68 2.81
CA GLY A 102 6.49 -11.74 1.71
C GLY A 102 6.34 -12.43 0.36
N ARG A 103 5.92 -11.67 -0.66
CA ARG A 103 5.69 -12.17 -2.03
C ARG A 103 6.85 -13.00 -2.60
N VAL A 104 8.08 -12.55 -2.37
CA VAL A 104 9.30 -13.21 -2.89
C VAL A 104 9.53 -14.57 -2.21
N GLU A 105 9.02 -14.75 -0.98
CA GLU A 105 9.19 -15.96 -0.20
C GLU A 105 8.08 -16.99 -0.46
N TRP A 106 6.90 -16.58 -0.94
CA TRP A 106 5.75 -17.48 -1.13
C TRP A 106 6.04 -18.77 -1.92
N PRO A 107 6.80 -18.75 -3.04
CA PRO A 107 7.08 -19.96 -3.81
C PRO A 107 7.80 -21.05 -3.00
N GLY A 108 8.60 -20.68 -2.00
CA GLY A 108 9.33 -21.60 -1.13
C GLY A 108 8.72 -21.77 0.27
N ALA A 109 7.63 -21.07 0.58
CA ALA A 109 7.05 -21.02 1.92
C ALA A 109 6.08 -22.17 2.24
N GLY A 110 5.88 -23.11 1.30
CA GLY A 110 4.96 -24.23 1.49
C GLY A 110 3.48 -23.81 1.53
N VAL A 111 3.13 -22.68 0.90
CA VAL A 111 1.75 -22.18 0.76
C VAL A 111 0.88 -23.27 0.12
N LYS A 112 -0.29 -23.54 0.72
CA LYS A 112 -1.26 -24.52 0.20
C LYS A 112 -2.48 -23.89 -0.45
N ALA A 113 -2.79 -22.66 -0.07
CA ALA A 113 -3.86 -21.87 -0.63
C ALA A 113 -3.39 -20.42 -0.77
N LEU A 114 -3.66 -19.80 -1.91
CA LEU A 114 -3.41 -18.38 -2.14
C LEU A 114 -4.70 -17.69 -2.55
N TYR A 115 -5.15 -16.75 -1.73
CA TYR A 115 -6.23 -15.82 -2.06
C TYR A 115 -5.63 -14.48 -2.47
N VAL A 116 -5.89 -14.04 -3.70
CA VAL A 116 -5.37 -12.76 -4.19
C VAL A 116 -6.53 -11.83 -4.55
N HIS A 117 -6.57 -10.68 -3.89
CA HIS A 117 -7.51 -9.59 -4.14
C HIS A 117 -6.82 -8.42 -4.85
N GLU A 118 -7.55 -7.70 -5.70
CA GLU A 118 -7.01 -6.52 -6.39
C GLU A 118 -6.99 -5.25 -5.50
N SER A 119 -5.95 -4.41 -5.56
CA SER A 119 -4.79 -4.50 -6.46
C SER A 119 -3.81 -5.60 -6.03
N SER A 120 -3.52 -6.52 -6.95
CA SER A 120 -2.74 -7.73 -6.67
C SER A 120 -1.28 -7.40 -6.33
N PRO A 121 -0.66 -8.11 -5.37
CA PRO A 121 0.77 -8.03 -5.11
C PRO A 121 1.60 -8.71 -6.21
N LEU A 122 1.00 -9.57 -7.04
CA LEU A 122 1.63 -10.16 -8.22
C LEU A 122 1.79 -9.11 -9.32
N HIS A 123 2.40 -9.45 -10.46
CA HIS A 123 2.44 -8.54 -11.63
C HIS A 123 1.06 -8.35 -12.32
N GLY A 124 -0.03 -8.55 -11.57
CA GLY A 124 -1.41 -8.19 -11.89
C GLY A 124 -1.91 -8.82 -13.18
N PHE A 125 -1.98 -7.99 -14.23
CA PHE A 125 -2.52 -8.35 -15.55
C PHE A 125 -1.43 -8.73 -16.56
N THR A 126 -0.16 -8.67 -16.16
CA THR A 126 1.00 -9.06 -16.96
C THR A 126 1.88 -9.95 -16.11
N PRO A 127 1.47 -11.21 -15.88
CA PRO A 127 2.24 -12.12 -15.05
C PRO A 127 3.62 -12.41 -15.64
N THR A 128 4.54 -12.76 -14.76
CA THR A 128 5.84 -13.33 -15.14
C THR A 128 5.72 -14.85 -15.32
N ASP A 129 6.58 -15.43 -16.16
CA ASP A 129 6.63 -16.90 -16.34
C ASP A 129 6.85 -17.61 -15.00
N ALA A 130 7.70 -17.04 -14.14
CA ALA A 130 7.93 -17.56 -12.80
C ALA A 130 6.63 -17.62 -11.99
N GLU A 131 5.80 -16.56 -12.02
CA GLU A 131 4.50 -16.55 -11.34
C GLU A 131 3.57 -17.63 -11.87
N SER A 132 3.41 -17.74 -13.19
CA SER A 132 2.59 -18.78 -13.80
C SER A 132 3.05 -20.19 -13.38
N MET A 133 4.36 -20.43 -13.34
CA MET A 133 4.91 -21.72 -12.96
C MET A 133 4.59 -22.10 -11.51
N TRP A 134 4.93 -21.26 -10.52
CA TRP A 134 4.74 -21.66 -9.12
C TRP A 134 3.27 -21.63 -8.67
N LEU A 135 2.44 -20.74 -9.24
CA LEU A 135 1.01 -20.68 -8.96
C LEU A 135 0.29 -21.94 -9.44
N SER A 136 0.68 -22.47 -10.61
CA SER A 136 0.08 -23.70 -11.15
C SER A 136 0.33 -24.93 -10.26
N GLY A 137 1.38 -24.90 -9.43
CA GLY A 137 1.69 -25.96 -8.47
C GLY A 137 0.95 -25.86 -7.14
N LEU A 138 0.18 -24.79 -6.89
CA LEU A 138 -0.57 -24.64 -5.64
C LEU A 138 -1.85 -25.47 -5.64
N PRO A 139 -2.20 -26.14 -4.52
CA PRO A 139 -3.46 -26.87 -4.39
C PRO A 139 -4.73 -26.01 -4.53
N LEU A 140 -4.63 -24.72 -4.21
CA LEU A 140 -5.75 -23.80 -4.30
C LEU A 140 -5.26 -22.38 -4.62
N VAL A 141 -5.82 -21.81 -5.68
CA VAL A 141 -5.58 -20.42 -6.09
C VAL A 141 -6.93 -19.76 -6.32
N ILE A 142 -7.19 -18.70 -5.57
CA ILE A 142 -8.42 -17.91 -5.66
C ILE A 142 -8.05 -16.50 -6.13
N PHE A 143 -8.69 -16.04 -7.19
CA PHE A 143 -8.58 -14.66 -7.66
C PHE A 143 -9.87 -13.90 -7.45
N HIS A 144 -9.81 -12.84 -6.65
CA HIS A 144 -10.92 -11.91 -6.42
C HIS A 144 -10.62 -10.59 -7.15
N ARG A 145 -11.18 -10.42 -8.36
CA ARG A 145 -10.77 -9.36 -9.30
C ARG A 145 -11.92 -8.87 -10.17
N PHE A 146 -11.80 -7.63 -10.65
CA PHE A 146 -12.83 -6.94 -11.44
C PHE A 146 -12.64 -7.06 -12.95
N LYS A 147 -11.49 -7.57 -13.42
CA LYS A 147 -11.24 -7.81 -14.84
C LYS A 147 -10.37 -9.04 -15.06
N PRO A 148 -10.48 -9.70 -16.23
CA PRO A 148 -9.68 -10.88 -16.56
C PRO A 148 -8.16 -10.60 -16.60
N SER A 149 -7.37 -11.66 -16.40
CA SER A 149 -5.90 -11.68 -16.47
C SER A 149 -5.43 -13.01 -17.08
N PRO A 150 -4.25 -13.07 -17.74
CA PRO A 150 -3.65 -14.35 -18.11
C PRO A 150 -3.42 -15.30 -16.92
N LEU A 151 -3.35 -14.77 -15.69
CA LEU A 151 -3.29 -15.60 -14.48
C LEU A 151 -4.58 -16.39 -14.23
N ASP A 152 -5.71 -16.04 -14.84
CA ASP A 152 -6.97 -16.78 -14.65
C ASP A 152 -6.85 -18.25 -15.08
N GLU A 153 -5.92 -18.58 -15.99
CA GLU A 153 -5.65 -19.95 -16.44
C GLU A 153 -5.11 -20.87 -15.33
N VAL A 154 -4.45 -20.30 -14.31
CA VAL A 154 -3.93 -21.06 -13.15
C VAL A 154 -4.86 -20.97 -11.92
N ALA A 155 -6.03 -20.35 -12.06
CA ALA A 155 -6.98 -20.18 -10.99
C ALA A 155 -7.82 -21.45 -10.79
N HIS A 156 -8.10 -21.79 -9.53
CA HIS A 156 -9.11 -22.79 -9.19
C HIS A 156 -10.48 -22.14 -9.01
N VAL A 157 -10.49 -20.90 -8.50
CA VAL A 157 -11.70 -20.11 -8.28
C VAL A 157 -11.44 -18.68 -8.72
N ILE A 158 -12.39 -18.11 -9.45
CA ILE A 158 -12.43 -16.69 -9.78
C ILE A 158 -13.69 -16.10 -9.16
N ILE A 159 -13.51 -15.10 -8.31
CA ILE A 159 -14.59 -14.33 -7.69
C ILE A 159 -14.60 -12.96 -8.37
N PRO A 160 -15.70 -12.58 -9.06
CA PRO A 160 -15.85 -11.23 -9.58
C PRO A 160 -15.85 -10.21 -8.45
N GLY A 161 -15.02 -9.18 -8.55
CA GLY A 161 -14.96 -8.06 -7.61
C GLY A 161 -15.33 -6.73 -8.30
N HIS A 162 -15.57 -5.69 -7.51
CA HIS A 162 -15.93 -4.36 -8.03
C HIS A 162 -14.75 -3.63 -8.65
N ALA A 163 -14.99 -2.89 -9.73
CA ALA A 163 -14.08 -1.88 -10.23
C ALA A 163 -14.07 -0.65 -9.31
N PHE A 164 -13.02 0.18 -9.39
CA PHE A 164 -12.90 1.33 -8.47
C PHE A 164 -14.07 2.32 -8.53
N THR A 165 -14.78 2.41 -9.67
CA THR A 165 -15.96 3.27 -9.87
C THR A 165 -17.22 2.73 -9.21
N GLU A 166 -17.24 1.46 -8.86
CA GLU A 166 -18.37 0.74 -8.27
C GLU A 166 -18.23 0.64 -6.75
N LYS A 167 -17.00 0.85 -6.24
CA LYS A 167 -16.68 0.76 -4.81
C LYS A 167 -17.11 1.99 -4.05
N ASP A 168 -17.48 1.74 -2.81
CA ASP A 168 -17.74 2.73 -1.79
C ASP A 168 -16.74 2.55 -0.64
N GLY A 169 -16.24 3.64 -0.04
CA GLY A 169 -15.34 3.59 1.11
C GLY A 169 -14.34 4.73 1.16
N THR A 170 -13.10 4.42 1.53
CA THR A 170 -12.04 5.41 1.71
C THR A 170 -10.71 4.99 1.10
N VAL A 171 -9.94 5.97 0.63
CA VAL A 171 -8.54 5.79 0.21
C VAL A 171 -7.63 6.72 0.98
N THR A 172 -6.49 6.22 1.44
CA THR A 172 -5.43 7.00 2.06
C THR A 172 -4.34 7.25 1.02
N ASN A 173 -4.16 8.51 0.62
CA ASN A 173 -3.15 8.86 -0.36
C ASN A 173 -1.74 8.80 0.23
N MET A 174 -0.72 9.02 -0.61
CA MET A 174 0.68 8.98 -0.20
C MET A 174 1.05 10.00 0.89
N GLU A 175 0.34 11.13 0.98
CA GLU A 175 0.57 12.16 2.00
C GLU A 175 -0.16 11.84 3.32
N GLY A 176 -0.85 10.70 3.41
CA GLY A 176 -1.62 10.27 4.58
C GLY A 176 -3.04 10.83 4.63
N ARG A 177 -3.52 11.54 3.60
CA ARG A 177 -4.91 12.06 3.61
C ARG A 177 -5.90 10.94 3.28
N VAL A 178 -6.76 10.62 4.24
CA VAL A 178 -7.91 9.73 4.05
C VAL A 178 -9.00 10.51 3.30
N GLN A 179 -9.50 9.94 2.22
CA GLN A 179 -10.49 10.55 1.35
C GLN A 179 -11.65 9.57 1.14
N ARG A 180 -12.89 10.04 1.31
CA ARG A 180 -14.09 9.28 0.94
C ARG A 180 -14.12 9.10 -0.59
N ILE A 181 -14.34 7.89 -1.04
CA ILE A 181 -14.70 7.56 -2.43
C ILE A 181 -16.17 7.16 -2.43
N LEU A 182 -16.98 7.71 -3.31
CA LEU A 182 -18.40 7.35 -3.42
C LEU A 182 -18.59 6.42 -4.60
N LYS A 183 -19.51 5.47 -4.46
CA LYS A 183 -19.98 4.66 -5.59
C LYS A 183 -20.47 5.59 -6.72
N GLY A 184 -19.84 5.51 -7.88
CA GLY A 184 -20.19 6.30 -9.06
C GLY A 184 -21.09 5.56 -10.04
N ILE A 185 -20.97 4.24 -10.12
CA ILE A 185 -21.76 3.36 -10.99
C ILE A 185 -22.25 2.17 -10.17
N ASP A 186 -23.48 1.72 -10.43
CA ASP A 186 -24.01 0.53 -9.78
C ASP A 186 -23.56 -0.76 -10.48
N ALA A 187 -23.32 -1.80 -9.70
CA ALA A 187 -22.86 -3.10 -10.17
C ALA A 187 -23.61 -4.23 -9.44
N ALA A 188 -24.94 -4.19 -9.48
CA ALA A 188 -25.81 -5.14 -8.79
C ALA A 188 -25.59 -6.63 -9.17
N TRP A 189 -24.93 -6.88 -10.31
CA TRP A 189 -24.55 -8.21 -10.78
C TRP A 189 -23.27 -8.76 -10.12
N VAL A 190 -22.53 -7.94 -9.37
CA VAL A 190 -21.34 -8.31 -8.60
C VAL A 190 -21.56 -7.97 -7.14
N ARG A 191 -21.22 -8.91 -6.26
CA ARG A 191 -21.25 -8.68 -4.82
C ARG A 191 -20.10 -7.75 -4.40
N GLU A 192 -20.38 -6.81 -3.50
CA GLU A 192 -19.34 -5.93 -2.95
C GLU A 192 -18.22 -6.75 -2.30
N ASP A 193 -16.96 -6.33 -2.51
CA ASP A 193 -15.81 -7.14 -2.07
C ASP A 193 -15.83 -7.43 -0.56
N TRP A 194 -16.27 -6.46 0.25
CA TRP A 194 -16.34 -6.58 1.70
C TRP A 194 -17.39 -7.60 2.14
N ARG A 195 -18.51 -7.73 1.41
CA ARG A 195 -19.53 -8.76 1.68
C ARG A 195 -19.00 -10.15 1.38
N VAL A 196 -18.26 -10.30 0.27
CA VAL A 196 -17.57 -11.57 -0.05
C VAL A 196 -16.61 -11.95 1.09
N PHE A 197 -15.79 -11.01 1.57
CA PHE A 197 -14.90 -11.28 2.69
C PHE A 197 -15.65 -11.65 3.97
N GLN A 198 -16.74 -10.95 4.29
CA GLN A 198 -17.59 -11.28 5.43
C GLN A 198 -18.20 -12.69 5.32
N GLU A 199 -18.73 -13.05 4.15
CA GLU A 199 -19.29 -14.39 3.93
C GLU A 199 -18.24 -15.48 4.10
N ILE A 200 -17.04 -15.29 3.53
CA ILE A 200 -15.94 -16.23 3.70
C ILE A 200 -15.56 -16.33 5.18
N ALA A 201 -15.40 -15.19 5.86
CA ALA A 201 -15.05 -15.17 7.28
C ALA A 201 -16.12 -15.86 8.15
N ASN A 202 -17.40 -15.67 7.85
CA ASN A 202 -18.52 -16.29 8.56
C ASN A 202 -18.60 -17.80 8.32
N HIS A 203 -18.32 -18.27 7.10
CA HIS A 203 -18.17 -19.70 6.84
C HIS A 203 -16.98 -20.32 7.60
N LEU A 204 -15.99 -19.50 7.97
CA LEU A 204 -14.85 -19.89 8.81
C LEU A 204 -15.06 -19.62 10.31
N GLY A 205 -16.25 -19.15 10.72
CA GLY A 205 -16.63 -18.98 12.12
C GLY A 205 -16.40 -17.59 12.73
N ALA A 206 -16.13 -16.55 11.93
CA ALA A 206 -15.82 -15.20 12.44
C ALA A 206 -17.03 -14.41 12.98
N ASN A 207 -18.26 -14.83 12.66
CA ASN A 207 -19.53 -14.22 13.10
C ASN A 207 -19.60 -12.69 12.92
N TRP A 208 -19.09 -12.17 11.81
CA TRP A 208 -19.18 -10.76 11.42
C TRP A 208 -20.57 -10.40 10.91
N ASP A 209 -21.03 -9.19 11.23
CA ASP A 209 -22.37 -8.69 10.90
C ASP A 209 -22.31 -7.21 10.45
N TYR A 210 -21.41 -6.91 9.52
CA TYR A 210 -21.37 -5.60 8.88
C TYR A 210 -22.49 -5.47 7.85
N GLU A 211 -23.27 -4.39 7.96
CA GLU A 211 -24.37 -4.10 7.03
C GLU A 211 -24.01 -3.02 6.00
N SER A 212 -22.98 -2.21 6.27
CA SER A 212 -22.56 -1.11 5.40
C SER A 212 -21.07 -0.76 5.51
N VAL A 213 -20.59 -0.02 4.51
CA VAL A 213 -19.24 0.55 4.48
C VAL A 213 -19.04 1.56 5.61
N GLU A 214 -20.08 2.28 6.02
CA GLU A 214 -20.05 3.19 7.16
C GLU A 214 -19.81 2.44 8.48
N ALA A 215 -20.42 1.26 8.67
CA ALA A 215 -20.18 0.44 9.85
C ALA A 215 -18.71 -0.02 9.94
N ILE A 216 -18.17 -0.50 8.82
CA ILE A 216 -16.76 -0.90 8.68
C ILE A 216 -15.82 0.29 8.94
N THR A 217 -16.13 1.44 8.33
CA THR A 217 -15.34 2.67 8.50
C THR A 217 -15.40 3.17 9.95
N GLY A 218 -16.55 3.06 10.60
CA GLY A 218 -16.72 3.38 12.01
C GLY A 218 -15.83 2.52 12.91
N ASP A 219 -15.78 1.21 12.66
CA ASP A 219 -14.88 0.29 13.37
C ASP A 219 -13.41 0.60 13.10
N LEU A 220 -13.05 0.90 11.84
CA LEU A 220 -11.70 1.30 11.48
C LEU A 220 -11.24 2.54 12.26
N VAL A 221 -12.06 3.58 12.32
CA VAL A 221 -11.76 4.83 13.04
C VAL A 221 -11.71 4.61 14.56
N ARG A 222 -12.50 3.69 15.10
CA ARG A 222 -12.42 3.29 16.52
C ARG A 222 -11.13 2.54 16.81
N ALA A 223 -10.75 1.59 15.97
CA ALA A 223 -9.57 0.75 16.14
C ALA A 223 -8.25 1.51 15.90
N LEU A 224 -8.25 2.50 15.00
CA LEU A 224 -7.08 3.30 14.64
C LEU A 224 -7.34 4.78 14.94
N PRO A 225 -7.02 5.29 16.14
CA PRO A 225 -7.25 6.69 16.50
C PRO A 225 -6.74 7.73 15.49
N PRO A 226 -5.57 7.54 14.83
CA PRO A 226 -5.12 8.45 13.78
C PRO A 226 -6.07 8.59 12.58
N TYR A 227 -6.92 7.60 12.31
CA TYR A 227 -7.89 7.61 11.20
C TYR A 227 -9.10 8.53 11.46
N ARG A 228 -9.27 9.07 12.67
CA ARG A 228 -10.24 10.16 12.93
C ARG A 228 -10.02 11.37 12.03
N ALA A 229 -8.79 11.53 11.52
CA ALA A 229 -8.41 12.55 10.54
C ALA A 229 -9.27 12.55 9.26
N LEU A 230 -9.97 11.46 8.94
CA LEU A 230 -10.96 11.40 7.86
C LEU A 230 -11.99 12.52 7.93
N ASN A 231 -12.41 12.92 9.13
CA ASN A 231 -13.41 13.97 9.34
C ASN A 231 -12.80 15.38 9.46
N GLU A 232 -11.47 15.48 9.58
CA GLU A 232 -10.76 16.73 9.92
C GLU A 232 -9.92 17.25 8.74
N GLY A 233 -9.77 16.47 7.67
CA GLY A 233 -8.95 16.83 6.51
C GLY A 233 -7.44 16.87 6.81
N ALA A 234 -7.02 16.38 7.97
CA ALA A 234 -5.62 16.24 8.34
C ALA A 234 -5.01 14.96 7.75
N PRO A 235 -3.68 14.90 7.51
CA PRO A 235 -3.02 13.66 7.18
C PRO A 235 -2.95 12.74 8.41
N VAL A 236 -3.12 11.44 8.19
CA VAL A 236 -2.81 10.40 9.17
C VAL A 236 -1.31 10.37 9.40
N LEU A 237 -0.92 10.74 10.61
CA LEU A 237 0.45 10.68 11.07
C LEU A 237 0.59 9.51 12.03
N TRP A 238 1.35 8.51 11.61
CA TRP A 238 1.87 7.51 12.52
C TRP A 238 3.10 8.12 13.19
N SER A 239 3.20 8.01 14.51
CA SER A 239 4.50 8.24 15.15
C SER A 239 5.47 7.27 14.47
N GLU A 240 6.44 7.79 13.73
CA GLU A 240 7.57 6.96 13.33
C GLU A 240 8.15 6.47 14.65
N SER A 241 7.95 5.19 14.97
CA SER A 241 8.62 4.55 16.10
C SER A 241 10.10 4.87 15.91
N ARG A 242 10.61 5.73 16.81
CA ARG A 242 12.01 6.15 16.81
C ARG A 242 12.89 4.95 17.10
#